data_AF-A0AAW0NRW2-F1
#
_entry.id   AF-A0AAW0NRW2-F1
#
_cell.length_a   1.000
_cell.length_b   1.000
_cell.length_c   1.000
_cell.angle_alpha   90.00
_cell.angle_beta   90.00
_cell.angle_gamma   90.00
#
_symmetry.space_group_name_H-M   'P 1'
#
loop_
_entity.id
_entity.type
_entity.pdbx_description
1 polymer ?
#
loop_
_entity_poly.entity_id
_entity_poly.type
_entity_poly.pdbx_seq_one_letter_code
_entity_poly.pdbx_strand_id
1 'polypeptide(L)'
;MEKSKNWEDYTPEDNEALYTEDFDLMKELGLKPAEEEQTSAGFVTVEQLEQQQLLQLGFSTNLLEKPNTRTSEEEIVWLKQQVLREQQLRQKAEDELGMTLVRLRLEMASKVSDTQPREDRLLKELEGLKMLRVREREEYSAALKVNNEEIHRLQQDKELVTKQHQVSQRLLKEANQLVQTHEAELDKQSRETHEVHTELNCMKQEKRSLLERSERLQSQIDSVKKALAKQVAEAKDLADKVRKESLQKFKEWETEKQALFKEKQDLHSTLLQKEAENTSLLQKNTQLELALTNLRREMSKIAKTSDEQKEKLKDETQQKILMDQKIQDQDKLVQDLKKKIEVSTKRESQTNQLFNHVQDKLHKQEVLNENLQKSLNRLEQEVQQEKKERAEVEEERHLLQEKSSALQQDLRKAEEERHLVQEKSSALEQDLRKAEEECHLLERMNGLLEEELVKKERKWYRKLLCC
;
A
#
# COMPACT_ATOMS: atom_id res chain seq x y z
N MET A 1 -15.85 -13.27 9.25
CA MET A 1 -16.45 -14.07 10.33
C MET A 1 -15.32 -14.83 10.99
N GLU A 2 -14.81 -14.33 12.10
CA GLU A 2 -13.80 -15.01 12.91
C GLU A 2 -14.03 -14.67 14.38
N LYS A 3 -13.63 -15.57 15.28
CA LYS A 3 -14.13 -15.58 16.67
C LYS A 3 -13.10 -14.99 17.63
N SER A 4 -13.37 -13.82 18.16
CA SER A 4 -12.77 -13.41 19.43
C SER A 4 -13.18 -14.40 20.53
N LYS A 5 -12.22 -14.84 21.33
CA LYS A 5 -12.47 -15.54 22.60
C LYS A 5 -12.13 -14.57 23.73
N ASN A 6 -13.09 -14.34 24.63
CA ASN A 6 -12.83 -13.61 25.86
C ASN A 6 -11.86 -14.40 26.74
N TRP A 7 -11.07 -13.69 27.53
CA TRP A 7 -10.22 -14.23 28.59
C TRP A 7 -10.73 -13.73 29.96
N GLU A 8 -11.97 -14.10 30.27
CA GLU A 8 -12.62 -13.83 31.55
C GLU A 8 -13.31 -15.12 32.02
N ASP A 9 -12.52 -15.99 32.66
CA ASP A 9 -12.96 -17.05 33.59
C ASP A 9 -11.69 -17.66 34.21
N TYR A 10 -11.39 -17.33 35.46
CA TYR A 10 -10.28 -17.89 36.23
C TYR A 10 -10.76 -18.16 37.66
N THR A 11 -11.12 -19.41 37.96
CA THR A 11 -11.65 -19.85 39.26
C THR A 11 -10.51 -20.31 40.19
N PRO A 12 -10.48 -19.89 41.46
CA PRO A 12 -9.35 -20.16 42.36
C PRO A 12 -9.50 -21.48 43.13
N GLU A 13 -9.23 -22.63 42.49
CA GLU A 13 -9.29 -23.95 43.16
C GLU A 13 -7.96 -24.75 43.14
N ASP A 14 -6.96 -24.37 42.33
CA ASP A 14 -5.63 -25.02 42.29
C ASP A 14 -4.68 -24.48 43.38
N ASN A 15 -4.99 -24.70 44.67
CA ASN A 15 -4.21 -24.13 45.80
C ASN A 15 -3.78 -25.16 46.88
N GLU A 16 -3.82 -26.46 46.58
CA GLU A 16 -3.35 -27.55 47.47
C GLU A 16 -2.22 -28.38 46.82
N ALA A 17 -1.09 -27.75 46.47
CA ALA A 17 0.06 -28.43 45.87
C ALA A 17 1.44 -27.90 46.31
N LEU A 18 1.54 -27.15 47.41
CA LEU A 18 2.71 -26.29 47.72
C LEU A 18 3.27 -26.43 49.14
N TYR A 19 3.18 -27.63 49.74
CA TYR A 19 3.72 -27.91 51.10
C TYR A 19 4.34 -29.32 51.26
N THR A 20 5.06 -29.80 50.23
CA THR A 20 5.71 -31.13 50.27
C THR A 20 7.17 -31.18 49.79
N GLU A 21 7.71 -30.15 49.14
CA GLU A 21 9.07 -30.21 48.55
C GLU A 21 10.21 -29.92 49.54
N ASP A 22 9.95 -29.23 50.66
CA ASP A 22 10.99 -28.86 51.66
C ASP A 22 11.59 -30.06 52.43
N PHE A 23 10.98 -31.26 52.36
CA PHE A 23 11.40 -32.39 53.20
C PHE A 23 12.51 -33.27 52.59
N ASP A 24 12.67 -33.30 51.27
CA ASP A 24 13.72 -34.09 50.62
C ASP A 24 15.06 -33.33 50.49
N LEU A 25 15.03 -31.99 50.45
CA LEU A 25 16.24 -31.14 50.39
C LEU A 25 17.18 -31.29 51.59
N MET A 26 16.66 -31.61 52.79
CA MET A 26 17.51 -31.89 53.96
C MET A 26 18.19 -33.28 53.91
N LYS A 27 17.80 -34.15 52.97
CA LYS A 27 18.28 -35.54 52.89
C LYS A 27 19.58 -35.67 52.09
N GLU A 28 19.81 -34.79 51.12
CA GLU A 28 21.07 -34.75 50.35
C GLU A 28 22.24 -34.12 51.12
N LEU A 29 21.98 -33.28 52.12
CA LEU A 29 23.02 -32.57 52.88
C LEU A 29 23.74 -33.42 53.95
N GLY A 30 23.35 -34.68 54.14
CA GLY A 30 24.13 -35.67 54.92
C GLY A 30 24.22 -35.43 56.43
N LEU A 31 23.50 -34.44 56.98
CA LEU A 31 23.50 -34.10 58.40
C LEU A 31 22.66 -35.09 59.20
N LYS A 32 23.32 -35.97 59.97
CA LYS A 32 22.64 -36.74 61.02
C LYS A 32 22.18 -35.81 62.16
N PRO A 33 20.98 -36.00 62.73
CA PRO A 33 20.67 -35.43 64.04
C PRO A 33 21.62 -36.02 65.10
N ALA A 34 21.99 -35.21 66.08
CA ALA A 34 22.82 -35.67 67.20
C ALA A 34 21.97 -36.54 68.15
N GLU A 35 22.50 -37.71 68.51
CA GLU A 35 21.88 -38.60 69.51
C GLU A 35 22.17 -38.03 70.92
N GLU A 36 21.14 -37.96 71.77
CA GLU A 36 21.29 -37.47 73.14
C GLU A 36 21.94 -38.53 74.04
N GLU A 37 23.26 -38.47 74.22
CA GLU A 37 23.97 -39.31 75.20
C GLU A 37 23.53 -38.98 76.63
N GLN A 38 22.55 -39.73 77.14
CA GLN A 38 22.14 -39.69 78.55
C GLN A 38 23.22 -40.31 79.45
N THR A 39 24.22 -39.51 79.83
CA THR A 39 25.28 -39.92 80.78
C THR A 39 24.71 -40.12 82.18
N SER A 40 24.26 -41.34 82.47
CA SER A 40 23.74 -41.78 83.78
C SER A 40 24.88 -41.96 84.80
N ALA A 41 25.44 -40.84 85.26
CA ALA A 41 26.48 -40.81 86.29
C ALA A 41 25.92 -41.30 87.64
N GLY A 42 26.19 -42.56 87.97
CA GLY A 42 25.72 -43.18 89.22
C GLY A 42 26.38 -42.58 90.45
N PHE A 43 25.57 -41.96 91.32
CA PHE A 43 26.00 -41.53 92.65
C PHE A 43 26.21 -42.75 93.55
N VAL A 44 27.47 -43.05 93.88
CA VAL A 44 27.81 -43.98 94.97
C VAL A 44 27.56 -43.28 96.30
N THR A 45 26.69 -43.82 97.14
CA THR A 45 26.41 -43.26 98.47
C THR A 45 27.50 -43.60 99.48
N VAL A 46 27.74 -42.67 100.41
CA VAL A 46 28.85 -42.76 101.39
C VAL A 46 28.73 -43.97 102.33
N GLU A 47 27.52 -44.50 102.53
CA GLU A 47 27.22 -45.64 103.40
C GLU A 47 27.93 -46.96 103.02
N GLN A 48 28.45 -47.09 101.78
CA GLN A 48 29.14 -48.31 101.33
C GLN A 48 30.64 -48.35 101.64
N LEU A 49 31.22 -47.32 102.28
CA LEU A 49 32.66 -47.26 102.57
C LEU A 49 33.05 -47.49 104.05
N GLU A 50 32.11 -47.43 105.00
CA GLU A 50 32.43 -47.55 106.43
C GLU A 50 32.48 -49.00 106.97
N GLN A 51 32.00 -50.00 106.22
CA GLN A 51 31.95 -51.40 106.69
C GLN A 51 33.26 -52.21 106.50
N GLN A 52 34.36 -51.62 106.03
CA GLN A 52 35.56 -52.39 105.64
C GLN A 52 36.83 -52.17 106.47
N GLN A 53 36.78 -51.48 107.63
CA GLN A 53 37.99 -51.21 108.45
C GLN A 53 37.95 -51.58 109.94
N LEU A 54 36.89 -52.23 110.45
CA LEU A 54 36.80 -52.68 111.86
C LEU A 54 37.03 -54.20 112.03
N LEU A 55 38.03 -54.76 111.34
CA LEU A 55 38.32 -56.21 111.37
C LEU A 55 39.81 -56.59 111.51
N GLN A 56 40.69 -55.67 111.95
CA GLN A 56 42.14 -55.94 112.09
C GLN A 56 42.83 -55.42 113.37
N LEU A 57 42.14 -55.34 114.52
CA LEU A 57 42.81 -55.29 115.83
C LEU A 57 42.12 -56.18 116.87
N GLY A 58 42.43 -57.48 116.82
CA GLY A 58 42.17 -58.39 117.94
C GLY A 58 43.35 -58.39 118.91
N PHE A 59 43.10 -58.08 120.18
CA PHE A 59 44.03 -58.38 121.27
C PHE A 59 43.35 -59.26 122.33
N SER A 60 44.08 -60.27 122.81
CA SER A 60 43.51 -61.39 123.55
C SER A 60 43.30 -61.08 125.04
N THR A 61 42.21 -61.57 125.60
CA THR A 61 42.07 -61.85 127.03
C THR A 61 42.74 -63.18 127.38
N ASN A 62 42.77 -63.57 128.67
CA ASN A 62 43.46 -64.76 129.23
C ASN A 62 44.98 -64.54 129.35
N LEU A 63 45.70 -64.74 130.48
CA LEU A 63 45.48 -65.36 131.82
C LEU A 63 46.48 -64.68 132.83
N LEU A 64 46.84 -65.09 134.07
CA LEU A 64 46.63 -66.30 134.91
C LEU A 64 46.84 -65.92 136.42
N GLU A 65 46.02 -66.50 137.32
CA GLU A 65 46.33 -66.86 138.73
C GLU A 65 46.67 -65.85 139.87
N LYS A 66 46.66 -66.41 141.10
CA LYS A 66 47.00 -65.80 142.40
C LYS A 66 48.35 -66.36 142.90
N PRO A 67 49.02 -65.67 143.83
CA PRO A 67 49.34 -66.36 145.09
C PRO A 67 48.98 -65.55 146.35
N ASN A 68 49.32 -66.11 147.52
CA ASN A 68 48.87 -65.66 148.84
C ASN A 68 49.88 -64.76 149.60
N THR A 69 49.32 -63.95 150.49
CA THR A 69 49.90 -63.43 151.76
C THR A 69 51.11 -62.47 151.77
N ARG A 70 50.83 -61.28 152.36
CA ARG A 70 51.67 -60.40 153.18
C ARG A 70 52.59 -59.33 152.53
N THR A 71 52.01 -58.13 152.50
CA THR A 71 52.58 -56.83 152.97
C THR A 71 53.83 -56.24 152.30
N SER A 72 53.61 -55.19 151.52
CA SER A 72 53.96 -53.80 151.93
C SER A 72 53.01 -52.81 151.22
N GLU A 73 53.00 -51.52 151.61
CA GLU A 73 52.15 -50.50 150.96
C GLU A 73 52.76 -49.94 149.65
N GLU A 74 54.02 -50.28 149.36
CA GLU A 74 54.84 -49.62 148.33
C GLU A 74 54.35 -49.93 146.90
N GLU A 75 53.89 -51.16 146.63
CA GLU A 75 53.32 -51.52 145.32
C GLU A 75 52.06 -50.71 144.98
N ILE A 76 51.23 -50.39 145.99
CA ILE A 76 50.00 -49.59 145.80
C ILE A 76 50.36 -48.14 145.45
N VAL A 77 51.45 -47.60 146.03
CA VAL A 77 51.97 -46.27 145.67
C VAL A 77 52.53 -46.28 144.25
N TRP A 78 53.32 -47.30 143.89
CA TRP A 78 53.91 -47.43 142.55
C TRP A 78 52.83 -47.56 141.46
N LEU A 79 51.82 -48.41 141.66
CA LEU A 79 50.70 -48.58 140.73
C LEU A 79 49.87 -47.30 140.59
N LYS A 80 49.57 -46.59 141.69
CA LYS A 80 48.89 -45.28 141.63
C LYS A 80 49.71 -44.25 140.84
N GLN A 81 51.02 -44.23 141.00
CA GLN A 81 51.89 -43.29 140.31
C GLN A 81 52.09 -43.65 138.82
N GLN A 82 52.00 -44.93 138.45
CA GLN A 82 51.90 -45.35 137.04
C GLN A 82 50.57 -44.94 136.40
N VAL A 83 49.45 -45.23 137.06
CA VAL A 83 48.11 -44.83 136.56
C VAL A 83 48.04 -43.31 136.36
N LEU A 84 48.59 -42.51 137.28
CA LEU A 84 48.63 -41.05 137.15
C LEU A 84 49.50 -40.59 135.96
N ARG A 85 50.63 -41.27 135.69
CA ARG A 85 51.46 -41.00 134.50
C ARG A 85 50.74 -41.35 133.21
N GLU A 86 50.06 -42.49 133.15
CA GLU A 86 49.23 -42.84 131.99
C GLU A 86 48.10 -41.83 131.78
N GLN A 87 47.45 -41.36 132.84
CA GLN A 87 46.40 -40.34 132.73
C GLN A 87 46.95 -39.03 132.17
N GLN A 88 48.13 -38.59 132.61
CA GLN A 88 48.81 -37.41 132.08
C GLN A 88 49.24 -37.58 130.62
N LEU A 89 49.71 -38.77 130.22
CA LEU A 89 50.08 -39.07 128.83
C LEU A 89 48.86 -39.13 127.91
N ARG A 90 47.73 -39.71 128.37
CA ARG A 90 46.46 -39.73 127.63
C ARG A 90 45.90 -38.31 127.45
N GLN A 91 45.84 -37.52 128.52
CA GLN A 91 45.41 -36.12 128.42
C GLN A 91 46.26 -35.32 127.43
N LYS A 92 47.60 -35.46 127.49
CA LYS A 92 48.50 -34.79 126.54
C LYS A 92 48.30 -35.25 125.10
N ALA A 93 48.03 -36.54 124.87
CA ALA A 93 47.73 -37.07 123.54
C ALA A 93 46.37 -36.59 123.03
N GLU A 94 45.36 -36.48 123.89
CA GLU A 94 44.04 -35.90 123.56
C GLU A 94 44.15 -34.40 123.24
N ASP A 95 44.95 -33.65 123.98
CA ASP A 95 45.23 -32.23 123.74
C ASP A 95 45.98 -32.02 122.39
N GLU A 96 46.99 -32.86 122.10
CA GLU A 96 47.72 -32.84 120.82
C GLU A 96 46.84 -33.28 119.63
N LEU A 97 45.93 -34.24 119.82
CA LEU A 97 44.92 -34.64 118.83
C LEU A 97 43.90 -33.51 118.59
N GLY A 98 43.43 -32.85 119.65
CA GLY A 98 42.55 -31.68 119.56
C GLY A 98 43.19 -30.54 118.79
N MET A 99 44.45 -30.21 119.11
CA MET A 99 45.20 -29.15 118.42
C MET A 99 45.50 -29.47 116.95
N THR A 100 45.74 -30.73 116.60
CA THR A 100 45.92 -31.14 115.19
C THR A 100 44.60 -31.15 114.42
N LEU A 101 43.49 -31.60 115.02
CA LEU A 101 42.15 -31.51 114.43
C LEU A 101 41.70 -30.05 114.22
N VAL A 102 41.99 -29.15 115.16
CA VAL A 102 41.73 -27.71 115.00
C VAL A 102 42.57 -27.12 113.88
N ARG A 103 43.87 -27.48 113.79
CA ARG A 103 44.74 -27.02 112.69
C ARG A 103 44.24 -27.50 111.33
N LEU A 104 43.87 -28.78 111.20
CA LEU A 104 43.32 -29.33 109.96
C LEU A 104 41.99 -28.68 109.58
N ARG A 105 41.09 -28.41 110.54
CA ARG A 105 39.85 -27.66 110.29
C ARG A 105 40.11 -26.24 109.81
N LEU A 106 41.07 -25.53 110.38
CA LEU A 106 41.46 -24.19 109.93
C LEU A 106 42.12 -24.20 108.54
N GLU A 107 42.95 -25.19 108.24
CA GLU A 107 43.59 -25.33 106.93
C GLU A 107 42.57 -25.67 105.82
N MET A 108 41.60 -26.55 106.12
CA MET A 108 40.48 -26.82 105.21
C MET A 108 39.58 -25.59 105.04
N ALA A 109 39.26 -24.87 106.12
CA ALA A 109 38.46 -23.65 106.06
C ALA A 109 39.14 -22.54 105.25
N SER A 110 40.47 -22.37 105.37
CA SER A 110 41.24 -21.46 104.50
C SER A 110 41.10 -21.87 103.04
N LYS A 111 41.40 -23.14 102.70
CA LYS A 111 41.34 -23.63 101.32
C LYS A 111 39.97 -23.45 100.68
N VAL A 112 38.87 -23.66 101.42
CA VAL A 112 37.50 -23.38 100.95
C VAL A 112 37.23 -21.88 100.81
N SER A 113 37.71 -21.07 101.77
CA SER A 113 37.61 -19.60 101.69
C SER A 113 38.45 -18.98 100.58
N ASP A 114 39.48 -19.68 100.10
CA ASP A 114 40.34 -19.29 98.98
C ASP A 114 39.76 -19.75 97.62
N THR A 115 38.96 -20.83 97.58
CA THR A 115 38.28 -21.29 96.35
C THR A 115 36.98 -20.55 96.06
N GLN A 116 36.16 -20.23 97.07
CA GLN A 116 34.86 -19.56 96.87
C GLN A 116 34.97 -18.26 96.03
N PRO A 117 35.92 -17.32 96.30
CA PRO A 117 36.06 -16.08 95.53
C PRO A 117 36.68 -16.27 94.13
N ARG A 118 37.11 -17.50 93.80
CA ARG A 118 37.56 -17.90 92.46
C ARG A 118 36.40 -18.50 91.67
N GLU A 119 35.56 -19.32 92.31
CA GLU A 119 34.32 -19.83 91.72
C GLU A 119 33.35 -18.68 91.37
N ASP A 120 33.16 -17.71 92.27
CA ASP A 120 32.34 -16.52 92.00
C ASP A 120 32.84 -15.67 90.81
N ARG A 121 34.15 -15.67 90.54
CA ARG A 121 34.72 -14.99 89.34
C ARG A 121 34.46 -15.81 88.09
N LEU A 122 34.74 -17.10 88.13
CA LEU A 122 34.51 -18.01 87.00
C LEU A 122 33.03 -18.08 86.61
N LEU A 123 32.10 -17.98 87.58
CA LEU A 123 30.67 -17.87 87.32
C LEU A 123 30.30 -16.56 86.60
N LYS A 124 30.85 -15.42 87.04
CA LYS A 124 30.64 -14.11 86.38
C LYS A 124 31.27 -14.04 84.98
N GLU A 125 32.45 -14.64 84.80
CA GLU A 125 33.08 -14.79 83.49
C GLU A 125 32.24 -15.70 82.57
N LEU A 126 31.71 -16.82 83.09
CA LEU A 126 30.80 -17.71 82.38
C LEU A 126 29.48 -17.03 82.00
N GLU A 127 28.92 -16.18 82.86
CA GLU A 127 27.74 -15.35 82.56
C GLU A 127 28.05 -14.30 81.48
N GLY A 128 29.20 -13.63 81.56
CA GLY A 128 29.68 -12.74 80.50
C GLY A 128 29.81 -13.46 79.14
N LEU A 129 30.42 -14.65 79.13
CA LEU A 129 30.57 -15.51 77.95
C LEU A 129 29.25 -16.14 77.45
N LYS A 130 28.21 -16.21 78.30
CA LYS A 130 26.83 -16.55 77.87
C LYS A 130 26.18 -15.34 77.19
N MET A 131 26.26 -14.16 77.79
CA MET A 131 25.69 -12.93 77.24
C MET A 131 26.34 -12.52 75.91
N LEU A 132 27.66 -12.70 75.78
CA LEU A 132 28.37 -12.51 74.51
C LEU A 132 27.85 -13.47 73.44
N ARG A 133 27.74 -14.78 73.74
CA ARG A 133 27.19 -15.76 72.78
C ARG A 133 25.70 -15.56 72.45
N VAL A 134 24.93 -14.90 73.31
CA VAL A 134 23.57 -14.45 72.97
C VAL A 134 23.64 -13.29 71.96
N ARG A 135 24.44 -12.26 72.24
CA ARG A 135 24.61 -11.12 71.32
C ARG A 135 25.17 -11.55 69.95
N GLU A 136 26.19 -12.41 69.92
CA GLU A 136 26.73 -12.96 68.67
C GLU A 136 25.63 -13.64 67.86
N ARG A 137 24.75 -14.45 68.50
CA ARG A 137 23.61 -15.09 67.82
C ARG A 137 22.57 -14.08 67.33
N GLU A 138 22.34 -12.99 68.06
CA GLU A 138 21.45 -11.90 67.64
C GLU A 138 22.03 -11.14 66.44
N GLU A 139 23.33 -10.85 66.45
CA GLU A 139 24.06 -10.19 65.36
C GLU A 139 24.11 -11.08 64.10
N TYR A 140 24.42 -12.37 64.23
CA TYR A 140 24.33 -13.34 63.11
C TYR A 140 22.89 -13.49 62.59
N SER A 141 21.88 -13.49 63.46
CA SER A 141 20.46 -13.56 63.07
C SER A 141 20.01 -12.30 62.32
N ALA A 142 20.47 -11.12 62.74
CA ALA A 142 20.24 -9.87 62.03
C ALA A 142 20.93 -9.85 60.66
N ALA A 143 22.19 -10.27 60.58
CA ALA A 143 22.93 -10.36 59.32
C ALA A 143 22.28 -11.36 58.32
N LEU A 144 21.81 -12.51 58.80
CA LEU A 144 21.06 -13.47 57.99
C LEU A 144 19.74 -12.92 57.46
N LYS A 145 19.01 -12.11 58.26
CA LYS A 145 17.79 -11.44 57.79
C LYS A 145 18.07 -10.43 56.67
N VAL A 146 19.08 -9.58 56.84
CA VAL A 146 19.48 -8.60 55.82
C VAL A 146 19.91 -9.30 54.52
N ASN A 147 20.69 -10.38 54.61
CA ASN A 147 21.10 -11.17 53.46
C ASN A 147 19.90 -11.84 52.75
N ASN A 148 18.95 -12.40 53.51
CA ASN A 148 17.73 -12.98 52.94
C ASN A 148 16.83 -11.91 52.26
N GLU A 149 16.74 -10.71 52.83
CA GLU A 149 16.05 -9.58 52.18
C GLU A 149 16.75 -9.15 50.88
N GLU A 150 18.08 -9.11 50.85
CA GLU A 150 18.87 -8.80 49.66
C GLU A 150 18.70 -9.87 48.57
N ILE A 151 18.74 -11.17 48.95
CA ILE A 151 18.45 -12.29 48.05
C ILE A 151 17.05 -12.17 47.44
N HIS A 152 16.03 -11.80 48.23
CA HIS A 152 14.68 -11.59 47.70
C HIS A 152 14.58 -10.38 46.75
N ARG A 153 15.30 -9.27 47.00
CA ARG A 153 15.37 -8.14 46.06
C ARG A 153 16.03 -8.56 44.74
N LEU A 154 17.17 -9.26 44.81
CA LEU A 154 17.87 -9.79 43.63
C LEU A 154 17.03 -10.81 42.84
N GLN A 155 16.16 -11.58 43.50
CA GLN A 155 15.16 -12.43 42.83
C GLN A 155 14.10 -11.59 42.09
N GLN A 156 13.57 -10.54 42.71
CA GLN A 156 12.60 -9.62 42.08
C GLN A 156 13.21 -8.87 40.89
N ASP A 157 14.45 -8.39 41.01
CA ASP A 157 15.19 -7.74 39.92
C ASP A 157 15.46 -8.71 38.76
N LYS A 158 15.85 -9.95 39.05
CA LYS A 158 16.01 -11.01 38.05
C LYS A 158 14.70 -11.30 37.31
N GLU A 159 13.57 -11.34 38.03
CA GLU A 159 12.24 -11.45 37.40
C GLU A 159 11.90 -10.24 36.53
N LEU A 160 12.19 -9.02 37.00
CA LEU A 160 11.93 -7.79 36.26
C LEU A 160 12.73 -7.74 34.95
N VAL A 161 14.03 -8.06 35.00
CA VAL A 161 14.91 -8.18 33.82
C VAL A 161 14.41 -9.28 32.87
N THR A 162 13.93 -10.41 33.41
CA THR A 162 13.34 -11.49 32.60
C THR A 162 12.06 -11.03 31.89
N LYS A 163 11.18 -10.31 32.58
CA LYS A 163 9.94 -9.74 32.02
C LYS A 163 10.24 -8.67 30.97
N GLN A 164 11.20 -7.77 31.22
CA GLN A 164 11.69 -6.78 30.25
C GLN A 164 12.25 -7.47 29.00
N HIS A 165 13.11 -8.49 29.14
CA HIS A 165 13.67 -9.22 28.02
C HIS A 165 12.59 -9.91 27.16
N GLN A 166 11.56 -10.48 27.79
CA GLN A 166 10.40 -11.03 27.07
C GLN A 166 9.62 -9.96 26.29
N VAL A 167 9.44 -8.76 26.84
CA VAL A 167 8.83 -7.62 26.13
C VAL A 167 9.69 -7.19 24.94
N SER A 168 11.00 -7.03 25.12
CA SER A 168 11.92 -6.71 24.02
C SER A 168 11.89 -7.77 22.91
N GLN A 169 11.79 -9.07 23.24
CA GLN A 169 11.63 -10.13 22.24
C GLN A 169 10.30 -10.07 21.47
N ARG A 170 9.20 -9.61 22.10
CA ARG A 170 7.90 -9.42 21.41
C ARG A 170 7.98 -8.23 20.46
N LEU A 171 8.43 -7.09 20.95
CA LEU A 171 8.61 -5.88 20.15
C LEU A 171 9.54 -6.10 18.95
N LEU A 172 10.62 -6.88 19.11
CA LEU A 172 11.51 -7.24 18.00
C LEU A 172 10.82 -8.14 16.95
N LYS A 173 9.93 -9.05 17.36
CA LYS A 173 9.15 -9.89 16.43
C LYS A 173 8.10 -9.06 15.69
N GLU A 174 7.40 -8.18 16.40
CA GLU A 174 6.41 -7.25 15.84
C GLU A 174 7.08 -6.27 14.84
N ALA A 175 8.23 -5.71 15.19
CA ALA A 175 9.01 -4.85 14.29
C ALA A 175 9.47 -5.60 13.02
N ASN A 176 9.97 -6.83 13.15
CA ASN A 176 10.36 -7.65 12.00
C ASN A 176 9.16 -8.03 11.11
N GLN A 177 7.98 -8.26 11.69
CA GLN A 177 6.75 -8.50 10.93
C GLN A 177 6.31 -7.24 10.18
N LEU A 178 6.38 -6.05 10.81
CA LEU A 178 6.08 -4.77 10.16
C LEU A 178 7.03 -4.50 8.98
N VAL A 179 8.33 -4.75 9.15
CA VAL A 179 9.32 -4.66 8.06
C VAL A 179 8.93 -5.59 6.91
N GLN A 180 8.65 -6.86 7.17
CA GLN A 180 8.23 -7.83 6.13
C GLN A 180 6.94 -7.42 5.41
N THR A 181 5.97 -6.83 6.12
CA THR A 181 4.77 -6.29 5.46
C THR A 181 5.04 -5.06 4.60
N HIS A 182 5.92 -4.15 5.03
CA HIS A 182 6.31 -2.98 4.23
C HIS A 182 7.17 -3.37 3.03
N GLU A 183 8.08 -4.34 3.16
CA GLU A 183 8.81 -4.92 2.03
C GLU A 183 7.84 -5.50 1.00
N ALA A 184 6.86 -6.29 1.41
CA ALA A 184 5.85 -6.86 0.52
C ALA A 184 4.95 -5.80 -0.16
N GLU A 185 4.59 -4.72 0.55
CA GLU A 185 3.80 -3.62 -0.01
C GLU A 185 4.63 -2.79 -1.04
N LEU A 186 5.92 -2.55 -0.77
CA LEU A 186 6.85 -1.93 -1.71
C LEU A 186 7.10 -2.81 -2.95
N ASP A 187 7.20 -4.12 -2.78
CA ASP A 187 7.38 -5.08 -3.86
C ASP A 187 6.14 -5.15 -4.76
N LYS A 188 4.94 -5.02 -4.17
CA LYS A 188 3.65 -4.87 -4.87
C LYS A 188 3.57 -3.54 -5.63
N GLN A 189 3.85 -2.41 -4.98
CA GLN A 189 3.88 -1.09 -5.66
C GLN A 189 4.91 -1.07 -6.81
N SER A 190 6.04 -1.77 -6.67
CA SER A 190 7.05 -1.91 -7.73
C SER A 190 6.54 -2.71 -8.93
N ARG A 191 5.62 -3.65 -8.74
CA ARG A 191 4.95 -4.39 -9.84
C ARG A 191 3.85 -3.54 -10.48
N GLU A 192 2.99 -2.91 -9.68
CA GLU A 192 1.92 -2.02 -10.17
C GLU A 192 2.49 -0.87 -11.01
N THR A 193 3.58 -0.24 -10.56
CA THR A 193 4.27 0.81 -11.32
C THR A 193 4.99 0.29 -12.57
N HIS A 194 5.45 -0.96 -12.58
CA HIS A 194 5.99 -1.60 -13.78
C HIS A 194 4.90 -1.89 -14.82
N GLU A 195 3.76 -2.44 -14.38
CA GLU A 195 2.60 -2.72 -15.23
C GLU A 195 2.11 -1.43 -15.90
N VAL A 196 1.83 -0.38 -15.13
CA VAL A 196 1.46 0.96 -15.64
C VAL A 196 2.52 1.52 -16.60
N HIS A 197 3.81 1.28 -16.36
CA HIS A 197 4.87 1.69 -17.29
C HIS A 197 4.84 0.91 -18.60
N THR A 198 4.53 -0.39 -18.58
CA THR A 198 4.38 -1.21 -19.79
C THR A 198 3.15 -0.83 -20.60
N GLU A 199 2.00 -0.60 -19.96
CA GLU A 199 0.78 -0.11 -20.61
C GLU A 199 0.99 1.27 -21.25
N LEU A 200 1.62 2.20 -20.51
CA LEU A 200 1.97 3.53 -21.02
C LEU A 200 2.91 3.46 -22.24
N ASN A 201 3.79 2.45 -22.31
CA ASN A 201 4.65 2.24 -23.48
C ASN A 201 3.90 1.57 -24.65
N CYS A 202 2.94 0.69 -24.38
CA CYS A 202 2.01 0.16 -25.38
C CYS A 202 1.19 1.29 -26.02
N MET A 203 0.55 2.13 -25.21
CA MET A 203 -0.21 3.31 -25.68
C MET A 203 0.66 4.30 -26.48
N LYS A 204 1.93 4.51 -26.12
CA LYS A 204 2.88 5.30 -26.93
C LYS A 204 3.15 4.67 -28.30
N GLN A 205 3.25 3.34 -28.38
CA GLN A 205 3.47 2.62 -29.64
C GLN A 205 2.21 2.61 -30.53
N GLU A 206 1.03 2.45 -29.96
CA GLU A 206 -0.23 2.59 -30.68
C GLU A 206 -0.42 4.02 -31.20
N LYS A 207 -0.18 5.04 -30.35
CA LYS A 207 -0.23 6.45 -30.76
C LYS A 207 0.71 6.76 -31.93
N ARG A 208 1.92 6.20 -31.97
CA ARG A 208 2.83 6.31 -33.12
C ARG A 208 2.25 5.64 -34.38
N SER A 209 1.70 4.43 -34.22
CA SER A 209 1.08 3.67 -35.31
C SER A 209 -0.14 4.39 -35.92
N LEU A 210 -0.94 5.04 -35.09
CA LEU A 210 -2.05 5.91 -35.51
C LEU A 210 -1.56 7.19 -36.20
N LEU A 211 -0.46 7.79 -35.72
CA LEU A 211 0.15 8.96 -36.36
C LEU A 211 0.66 8.62 -37.77
N GLU A 212 1.42 7.54 -37.92
CA GLU A 212 1.87 7.04 -39.23
C GLU A 212 0.70 6.73 -40.17
N ARG A 213 -0.39 6.15 -39.64
CA ARG A 213 -1.61 5.89 -40.43
C ARG A 213 -2.26 7.19 -40.90
N SER A 214 -2.29 8.22 -40.06
CA SER A 214 -2.78 9.56 -40.40
C SER A 214 -1.92 10.22 -41.49
N GLU A 215 -0.59 10.19 -41.37
CA GLU A 215 0.34 10.72 -42.38
C GLU A 215 0.22 10.01 -43.74
N ARG A 216 0.02 8.69 -43.74
CA ARG A 216 -0.25 7.90 -44.95
C ARG A 216 -1.60 8.28 -45.58
N LEU A 217 -2.66 8.47 -44.79
CA LEU A 217 -3.96 8.92 -45.27
C LEU A 217 -3.92 10.35 -45.82
N GLN A 218 -3.23 11.27 -45.15
CA GLN A 218 -3.01 12.63 -45.64
C GLN A 218 -2.27 12.64 -46.98
N SER A 219 -1.22 11.82 -47.11
CA SER A 219 -0.47 11.64 -48.36
C SER A 219 -1.36 11.10 -49.50
N GLN A 220 -2.28 10.17 -49.20
CA GLN A 220 -3.28 9.70 -50.16
C GLN A 220 -4.28 10.79 -50.54
N ILE A 221 -4.79 11.55 -49.57
CA ILE A 221 -5.71 12.68 -49.79
C ILE A 221 -5.07 13.72 -50.72
N ASP A 222 -3.81 14.10 -50.50
CA ASP A 222 -3.14 15.11 -51.33
C ASP A 222 -2.77 14.59 -52.73
N SER A 223 -2.50 13.28 -52.86
CA SER A 223 -2.40 12.61 -54.16
C SER A 223 -3.75 12.65 -54.92
N VAL A 224 -4.87 12.39 -54.24
CA VAL A 224 -6.22 12.46 -54.84
C VAL A 224 -6.58 13.90 -55.22
N LYS A 225 -6.30 14.90 -54.37
CA LYS A 225 -6.46 16.33 -54.72
C LYS A 225 -5.68 16.69 -55.98
N LYS A 226 -4.43 16.23 -56.11
CA LYS A 226 -3.57 16.48 -57.28
C LYS A 226 -4.11 15.82 -58.55
N ALA A 227 -4.64 14.60 -58.45
CA ALA A 227 -5.30 13.90 -59.55
C ALA A 227 -6.60 14.60 -59.99
N LEU A 228 -7.43 15.02 -59.03
CA LEU A 228 -8.67 15.76 -59.29
C LEU A 228 -8.39 17.13 -59.92
N ALA A 229 -7.41 17.88 -59.41
CA ALA A 229 -6.99 19.16 -59.99
C ALA A 229 -6.52 19.02 -61.44
N LYS A 230 -5.81 17.93 -61.77
CA LYS A 230 -5.45 17.59 -63.15
C LYS A 230 -6.70 17.31 -64.01
N GLN A 231 -7.63 16.48 -63.55
CA GLN A 231 -8.87 16.19 -64.29
C GLN A 231 -9.74 17.44 -64.50
N VAL A 232 -9.79 18.35 -63.52
CA VAL A 232 -10.50 19.64 -63.65
C VAL A 232 -9.85 20.55 -64.69
N ALA A 233 -8.50 20.56 -64.78
CA ALA A 233 -7.79 21.28 -65.84
C ALA A 233 -8.06 20.67 -67.23
N GLU A 234 -7.94 19.35 -67.36
CA GLU A 234 -8.23 18.63 -68.62
C GLU A 234 -9.68 18.83 -69.09
N ALA A 235 -10.65 18.79 -68.17
CA ALA A 235 -12.06 19.06 -68.46
C ALA A 235 -12.30 20.52 -68.89
N LYS A 236 -11.58 21.48 -68.30
CA LYS A 236 -11.66 22.90 -68.66
C LYS A 236 -11.09 23.16 -70.05
N ASP A 237 -9.91 22.62 -70.37
CA ASP A 237 -9.31 22.72 -71.70
C ASP A 237 -10.21 22.08 -72.77
N LEU A 238 -10.84 20.95 -72.46
CA LEU A 238 -11.82 20.31 -73.34
C LEU A 238 -13.06 21.18 -73.55
N ALA A 239 -13.59 21.81 -72.48
CA ALA A 239 -14.73 22.71 -72.56
C ALA A 239 -14.41 23.99 -73.37
N ASP A 240 -13.24 24.59 -73.19
CA ASP A 240 -12.80 25.75 -73.96
C ASP A 240 -12.51 25.38 -75.43
N LYS A 241 -12.05 24.15 -75.72
CA LYS A 241 -11.96 23.63 -77.10
C LYS A 241 -13.35 23.49 -77.74
N VAL A 242 -14.29 22.82 -77.07
CA VAL A 242 -15.69 22.67 -77.56
C VAL A 242 -16.36 24.02 -77.76
N ARG A 243 -16.10 24.99 -76.88
CA ARG A 243 -16.60 26.38 -77.00
C ARG A 243 -16.03 27.08 -78.22
N LYS A 244 -14.72 26.94 -78.51
CA LYS A 244 -14.09 27.48 -79.72
C LYS A 244 -14.65 26.84 -81.00
N GLU A 245 -14.78 25.51 -81.04
CA GLU A 245 -15.36 24.79 -82.19
C GLU A 245 -16.84 25.16 -82.43
N SER A 246 -17.63 25.28 -81.36
CA SER A 246 -19.03 25.73 -81.46
C SER A 246 -19.14 27.17 -81.97
N LEU A 247 -18.29 28.08 -81.48
CA LEU A 247 -18.25 29.48 -81.93
C LEU A 247 -17.81 29.59 -83.39
N GLN A 248 -16.88 28.74 -83.83
CA GLN A 248 -16.43 28.69 -85.22
C GLN A 248 -17.56 28.21 -86.15
N LYS A 249 -18.23 27.10 -85.80
CA LYS A 249 -19.39 26.58 -86.55
C LYS A 249 -20.56 27.58 -86.60
N PHE A 250 -20.76 28.36 -85.53
CA PHE A 250 -21.76 29.42 -85.51
C PHE A 250 -21.42 30.54 -86.51
N LYS A 251 -20.15 30.97 -86.59
CA LYS A 251 -19.70 31.96 -87.60
C LYS A 251 -19.85 31.44 -89.02
N GLU A 252 -19.48 30.18 -89.26
CA GLU A 252 -19.63 29.53 -90.56
C GLU A 252 -21.10 29.53 -91.01
N TRP A 253 -22.01 29.08 -90.13
CA TRP A 253 -23.46 29.13 -90.36
C TRP A 253 -23.98 30.57 -90.57
N GLU A 254 -23.46 31.55 -89.82
CA GLU A 254 -23.87 32.94 -90.00
C GLU A 254 -23.40 33.53 -91.33
N THR A 255 -22.21 33.15 -91.82
CA THR A 255 -21.76 33.52 -93.18
C THR A 255 -22.55 32.81 -94.29
N GLU A 256 -22.90 31.53 -94.11
CA GLU A 256 -23.77 30.79 -95.04
C GLU A 256 -25.18 31.41 -95.12
N LYS A 257 -25.76 31.74 -93.96
CA LYS A 257 -27.04 32.47 -93.85
C LYS A 257 -27.00 33.83 -94.54
N GLN A 258 -25.89 34.58 -94.43
CA GLN A 258 -25.72 35.86 -95.12
C GLN A 258 -25.58 35.68 -96.64
N ALA A 259 -24.85 34.64 -97.09
CA ALA A 259 -24.74 34.30 -98.51
C ALA A 259 -26.10 33.93 -99.12
N LEU A 260 -26.87 33.05 -98.46
CA LEU A 260 -28.23 32.68 -98.88
C LEU A 260 -29.21 33.87 -98.87
N PHE A 261 -29.06 34.81 -97.93
CA PHE A 261 -29.87 36.03 -97.93
C PHE A 261 -29.54 36.93 -99.12
N LYS A 262 -28.26 37.07 -99.47
CA LYS A 262 -27.82 37.81 -100.66
C LYS A 262 -28.27 37.13 -101.95
N GLU A 263 -28.09 35.82 -102.09
CA GLU A 263 -28.58 35.05 -103.23
C GLU A 263 -30.09 35.24 -103.42
N LYS A 264 -30.86 35.24 -102.33
CA LYS A 264 -32.30 35.54 -102.36
C LYS A 264 -32.60 36.97 -102.84
N GLN A 265 -31.79 37.96 -102.49
CA GLN A 265 -31.93 39.33 -103.00
C GLN A 265 -31.59 39.40 -104.50
N ASP A 266 -30.47 38.82 -104.92
CA ASP A 266 -30.02 38.79 -106.32
C ASP A 266 -31.05 38.06 -107.22
N LEU A 267 -31.61 36.95 -106.74
CA LEU A 267 -32.73 36.24 -107.38
C LEU A 267 -34.00 37.10 -107.44
N HIS A 268 -34.37 37.82 -106.38
CA HIS A 268 -35.56 38.67 -106.37
C HIS A 268 -35.42 39.87 -107.33
N SER A 269 -34.24 40.50 -107.40
CA SER A 269 -33.93 41.52 -108.42
C SER A 269 -33.99 40.96 -109.84
N THR A 270 -33.50 39.73 -110.06
CA THR A 270 -33.61 39.04 -111.35
C THR A 270 -35.08 38.76 -111.72
N LEU A 271 -35.91 38.38 -110.73
CA LEU A 271 -37.34 38.12 -110.93
C LEU A 271 -38.10 39.41 -111.29
N LEU A 272 -37.85 40.51 -110.57
CA LEU A 272 -38.37 41.85 -110.89
C LEU A 272 -37.94 42.32 -112.29
N GLN A 273 -36.71 42.04 -112.70
CA GLN A 273 -36.26 42.32 -114.08
C GLN A 273 -37.03 41.47 -115.10
N LYS A 274 -37.33 40.20 -114.83
CA LYS A 274 -38.15 39.35 -115.70
C LYS A 274 -39.62 39.78 -115.73
N GLU A 275 -40.16 40.34 -114.65
CA GLU A 275 -41.49 40.96 -114.63
C GLU A 275 -41.52 42.26 -115.46
N ALA A 276 -40.45 43.06 -115.44
CA ALA A 276 -40.29 44.23 -116.31
C ALA A 276 -40.15 43.85 -117.80
N GLU A 277 -39.39 42.79 -118.12
CA GLU A 277 -39.31 42.23 -119.48
C GLU A 277 -40.69 41.71 -119.94
N ASN A 278 -41.39 40.94 -119.10
CA ASN A 278 -42.72 40.40 -119.41
C ASN A 278 -43.78 41.50 -119.61
N THR A 279 -43.77 42.56 -118.80
CA THR A 279 -44.69 43.69 -118.99
C THR A 279 -44.37 44.51 -120.25
N SER A 280 -43.10 44.63 -120.64
CA SER A 280 -42.71 45.19 -121.94
C SER A 280 -43.16 44.33 -123.12
N LEU A 281 -43.06 43.00 -123.01
CA LEU A 281 -43.60 42.06 -124.00
C LEU A 281 -45.14 42.14 -124.07
N LEU A 282 -45.81 42.29 -122.93
CA LEU A 282 -47.26 42.45 -122.86
C LEU A 282 -47.72 43.72 -123.60
N GLN A 283 -47.04 44.85 -123.38
CA GLN A 283 -47.30 46.11 -124.09
C GLN A 283 -47.10 45.98 -125.61
N LYS A 284 -46.02 45.31 -126.06
CA LYS A 284 -45.81 45.01 -127.49
C LYS A 284 -46.94 44.13 -128.06
N ASN A 285 -47.45 43.18 -127.27
CA ASN A 285 -48.58 42.36 -127.68
C ASN A 285 -49.87 43.19 -127.79
N THR A 286 -50.11 44.14 -126.88
CA THR A 286 -51.25 45.07 -126.99
C THR A 286 -51.15 45.97 -128.23
N GLN A 287 -49.95 46.40 -128.60
CA GLN A 287 -49.69 47.13 -129.85
C GLN A 287 -49.96 46.27 -131.10
N LEU A 288 -49.64 44.98 -131.06
CA LEU A 288 -49.97 44.01 -132.12
C LEU A 288 -51.48 43.77 -132.21
N GLU A 289 -52.21 43.68 -131.10
CA GLU A 289 -53.69 43.59 -131.14
C GLU A 289 -54.35 44.87 -131.69
N LEU A 290 -53.78 46.06 -131.41
CA LEU A 290 -54.19 47.31 -132.05
C LEU A 290 -53.90 47.35 -133.56
N ALA A 291 -52.80 46.76 -134.02
CA ALA A 291 -52.53 46.57 -135.44
C ALA A 291 -53.52 45.57 -136.09
N LEU A 292 -53.77 44.43 -135.44
CA LEU A 292 -54.69 43.39 -135.91
C LEU A 292 -56.15 43.85 -135.94
N THR A 293 -56.58 44.71 -135.00
CA THR A 293 -57.94 45.29 -135.02
C THR A 293 -58.12 46.33 -136.13
N ASN A 294 -57.07 47.08 -136.49
CA ASN A 294 -57.11 47.93 -137.69
C ASN A 294 -57.08 47.11 -138.99
N LEU A 295 -56.30 46.03 -139.08
CA LEU A 295 -56.35 45.10 -140.21
C LEU A 295 -57.72 44.41 -140.36
N ARG A 296 -58.35 44.01 -139.24
CA ARG A 296 -59.74 43.49 -139.22
C ARG A 296 -60.77 44.52 -139.71
N ARG A 297 -60.52 45.83 -139.52
CA ARG A 297 -61.41 46.90 -140.00
C ARG A 297 -61.32 47.09 -141.52
N GLU A 298 -60.16 46.88 -142.14
CA GLU A 298 -60.00 46.91 -143.60
C GLU A 298 -60.45 45.61 -144.29
N MET A 299 -60.15 44.44 -143.69
CA MET A 299 -60.59 43.12 -144.19
C MET A 299 -62.12 42.97 -144.28
N SER A 300 -62.89 43.81 -143.59
CA SER A 300 -64.36 43.77 -143.56
C SER A 300 -65.05 44.24 -144.87
N LYS A 301 -64.31 44.64 -145.92
CA LYS A 301 -64.86 45.16 -147.18
C LYS A 301 -64.80 44.21 -148.38
N ILE A 302 -64.20 43.02 -148.26
CA ILE A 302 -64.01 42.09 -149.38
C ILE A 302 -64.50 40.68 -149.04
N ALA A 303 -65.25 40.09 -149.99
CA ALA A 303 -65.75 38.71 -150.05
C ALA A 303 -66.83 38.26 -149.03
N LYS A 304 -67.88 37.64 -149.59
CA LYS A 304 -68.78 36.68 -148.93
C LYS A 304 -68.36 35.26 -149.38
N THR A 305 -68.78 34.23 -148.62
CA THR A 305 -68.62 32.78 -148.91
C THR A 305 -67.16 32.27 -148.88
N SER A 306 -66.85 31.05 -148.44
CA SER A 306 -67.68 29.98 -147.86
C SER A 306 -66.90 29.06 -146.90
N ASP A 307 -67.63 28.22 -146.17
CA ASP A 307 -67.28 26.88 -145.66
C ASP A 307 -66.16 26.71 -144.59
N GLU A 308 -66.61 26.79 -143.34
CA GLU A 308 -66.55 25.73 -142.31
C GLU A 308 -65.28 24.91 -141.90
N GLN A 309 -65.18 24.74 -140.57
CA GLN A 309 -64.61 23.60 -139.81
C GLN A 309 -63.11 23.27 -139.87
N LYS A 310 -62.33 23.76 -138.87
CA LYS A 310 -61.42 22.92 -138.04
C LYS A 310 -60.77 23.66 -136.85
N GLU A 311 -61.48 23.82 -135.72
CA GLU A 311 -60.83 24.10 -134.43
C GLU A 311 -61.61 23.54 -133.22
N LYS A 312 -61.53 22.23 -133.02
CA LYS A 312 -61.99 21.49 -131.81
C LYS A 312 -60.99 20.38 -131.42
N LEU A 313 -59.69 20.68 -131.50
CA LEU A 313 -58.62 19.68 -131.29
C LEU A 313 -57.32 20.34 -130.77
N LYS A 314 -57.43 21.11 -129.69
CA LYS A 314 -56.29 21.71 -128.95
C LYS A 314 -56.34 21.45 -127.44
N ASP A 315 -57.54 21.43 -126.86
CA ASP A 315 -57.71 21.52 -125.39
C ASP A 315 -57.30 20.23 -124.65
N GLU A 316 -57.53 19.05 -125.23
CA GLU A 316 -57.11 17.76 -124.63
C GLU A 316 -55.57 17.62 -124.58
N THR A 317 -54.87 18.07 -125.64
CA THR A 317 -53.41 17.96 -125.73
C THR A 317 -52.71 18.84 -124.68
N GLN A 318 -53.27 20.01 -124.38
CA GLN A 318 -52.74 20.90 -123.33
C GLN A 318 -53.05 20.39 -121.92
N GLN A 319 -54.22 19.78 -121.69
CA GLN A 319 -54.52 19.13 -120.41
C GLN A 319 -53.57 17.96 -120.10
N LYS A 320 -53.17 17.20 -121.12
CA LYS A 320 -52.23 16.06 -120.94
C LYS A 320 -50.84 16.52 -120.47
N ILE A 321 -50.27 17.54 -121.13
CA ILE A 321 -48.99 18.14 -120.72
C ILE A 321 -49.06 18.68 -119.28
N LEU A 322 -50.19 19.29 -118.90
CA LEU A 322 -50.41 19.80 -117.54
C LEU A 322 -50.52 18.68 -116.48
N MET A 323 -50.96 17.46 -116.85
CA MET A 323 -50.92 16.30 -115.96
C MET A 323 -49.50 15.74 -115.81
N ASP A 324 -48.79 15.55 -116.92
CA ASP A 324 -47.42 15.00 -116.89
C ASP A 324 -46.47 15.89 -116.06
N GLN A 325 -46.61 17.23 -116.17
CA GLN A 325 -45.89 18.21 -115.35
C GLN A 325 -46.19 18.04 -113.84
N LYS A 326 -47.46 17.85 -113.48
CA LYS A 326 -47.89 17.68 -112.07
C LYS A 326 -47.41 16.36 -111.47
N ILE A 327 -47.35 15.29 -112.26
CA ILE A 327 -46.77 14.01 -111.84
C ILE A 327 -45.28 14.19 -111.53
N GLN A 328 -44.55 14.89 -112.40
CA GLN A 328 -43.12 15.17 -112.19
C GLN A 328 -42.85 16.02 -110.93
N ASP A 329 -43.68 17.02 -110.65
CA ASP A 329 -43.60 17.81 -109.41
C ASP A 329 -43.96 16.98 -108.16
N GLN A 330 -44.93 16.05 -108.28
CA GLN A 330 -45.27 15.12 -107.19
C GLN A 330 -44.14 14.14 -106.88
N ASP A 331 -43.50 13.54 -107.89
CA ASP A 331 -42.33 12.66 -107.70
C ASP A 331 -41.17 13.39 -107.01
N LYS A 332 -40.94 14.66 -107.39
CA LYS A 332 -39.93 15.52 -106.76
C LYS A 332 -40.25 15.81 -105.30
N LEU A 333 -41.51 16.10 -104.98
CA LEU A 333 -42.00 16.26 -103.61
C LEU A 333 -41.84 14.98 -102.79
N VAL A 334 -42.14 13.82 -103.38
CA VAL A 334 -41.96 12.50 -102.75
C VAL A 334 -40.49 12.20 -102.45
N GLN A 335 -39.56 12.52 -103.35
CA GLN A 335 -38.12 12.38 -103.06
C GLN A 335 -37.66 13.26 -101.89
N ASP A 336 -38.08 14.52 -101.83
CA ASP A 336 -37.67 15.42 -100.76
C ASP A 336 -38.34 15.09 -99.41
N LEU A 337 -39.57 14.55 -99.42
CA LEU A 337 -40.19 13.95 -98.24
C LEU A 337 -39.41 12.71 -97.77
N LYS A 338 -38.98 11.84 -98.70
CA LYS A 338 -38.20 10.64 -98.38
C LYS A 338 -36.86 10.99 -97.71
N LYS A 339 -36.12 11.98 -98.26
CA LYS A 339 -34.90 12.53 -97.63
C LYS A 339 -35.16 13.14 -96.25
N LYS A 340 -36.27 13.87 -96.07
CA LYS A 340 -36.65 14.44 -94.76
C LYS A 340 -36.94 13.36 -93.71
N ILE A 341 -37.61 12.28 -94.10
CA ILE A 341 -37.86 11.11 -93.22
C ILE A 341 -36.53 10.43 -92.82
N GLU A 342 -35.61 10.27 -93.77
CA GLU A 342 -34.28 9.67 -93.56
C GLU A 342 -33.41 10.53 -92.62
N VAL A 343 -33.47 11.85 -92.73
CA VAL A 343 -32.84 12.78 -91.76
C VAL A 343 -33.55 12.74 -90.40
N SER A 344 -34.88 12.58 -90.37
CA SER A 344 -35.66 12.51 -89.13
C SER A 344 -35.34 11.27 -88.31
N THR A 345 -35.38 10.08 -88.92
CA THR A 345 -35.01 8.80 -88.27
C THR A 345 -33.55 8.78 -87.81
N LYS A 346 -32.64 9.42 -88.57
CA LYS A 346 -31.25 9.58 -88.15
C LYS A 346 -31.12 10.47 -86.89
N ARG A 347 -31.87 11.58 -86.80
CA ARG A 347 -31.94 12.41 -85.58
C ARG A 347 -32.57 11.66 -84.40
N GLU A 348 -33.66 10.92 -84.65
CA GLU A 348 -34.34 10.11 -83.64
C GLU A 348 -33.40 9.06 -83.01
N SER A 349 -32.55 8.41 -83.82
CA SER A 349 -31.51 7.51 -83.31
C SER A 349 -30.48 8.22 -82.40
N GLN A 350 -30.14 9.49 -82.68
CA GLN A 350 -29.23 10.29 -81.86
C GLN A 350 -29.92 10.75 -80.56
N THR A 351 -31.20 11.12 -80.61
CA THR A 351 -32.01 11.43 -79.43
C THR A 351 -32.08 10.25 -78.48
N ASN A 352 -32.30 9.03 -78.99
CA ASN A 352 -32.36 7.82 -78.19
C ASN A 352 -30.99 7.45 -77.57
N GLN A 353 -29.89 7.67 -78.30
CA GLN A 353 -28.54 7.53 -77.73
C GLN A 353 -28.25 8.55 -76.61
N LEU A 354 -28.68 9.81 -76.78
CA LEU A 354 -28.58 10.84 -75.76
C LEU A 354 -29.44 10.53 -74.53
N PHE A 355 -30.67 10.05 -74.72
CA PHE A 355 -31.57 9.64 -73.64
C PHE A 355 -30.94 8.54 -72.79
N ASN A 356 -30.46 7.46 -73.42
CA ASN A 356 -29.78 6.38 -72.73
C ASN A 356 -28.54 6.89 -71.98
N HIS A 357 -27.72 7.76 -72.58
CA HIS A 357 -26.53 8.32 -71.93
C HIS A 357 -26.85 9.26 -70.74
N VAL A 358 -28.00 9.94 -70.76
CA VAL A 358 -28.49 10.73 -69.62
C VAL A 358 -29.00 9.81 -68.51
N GLN A 359 -29.74 8.74 -68.84
CA GLN A 359 -30.23 7.76 -67.89
C GLN A 359 -29.07 7.02 -67.18
N ASP A 360 -28.04 6.65 -67.95
CA ASP A 360 -26.80 6.02 -67.46
C ASP A 360 -26.02 6.94 -66.49
N LYS A 361 -26.06 8.26 -66.73
CA LYS A 361 -25.46 9.28 -65.85
C LYS A 361 -26.29 9.52 -64.59
N LEU A 362 -27.62 9.57 -64.71
CA LEU A 362 -28.53 9.72 -63.58
C LEU A 362 -28.33 8.57 -62.59
N HIS A 363 -28.28 7.33 -63.08
CA HIS A 363 -28.10 6.16 -62.22
C HIS A 363 -26.72 6.12 -61.54
N LYS A 364 -25.66 6.57 -62.22
CA LYS A 364 -24.34 6.77 -61.60
C LYS A 364 -24.34 7.87 -60.54
N GLN A 365 -25.18 8.90 -60.68
CA GLN A 365 -25.36 9.97 -59.69
C GLN A 365 -26.17 9.49 -58.47
N GLU A 366 -27.18 8.64 -58.66
CA GLU A 366 -27.91 7.97 -57.56
C GLU A 366 -26.96 7.13 -56.69
N VAL A 367 -26.13 6.28 -57.32
CA VAL A 367 -25.12 5.46 -56.62
C VAL A 367 -24.08 6.32 -55.89
N LEU A 368 -23.68 7.47 -56.45
CA LEU A 368 -22.79 8.41 -55.77
C LEU A 368 -23.46 9.06 -54.56
N ASN A 369 -24.74 9.45 -54.66
CA ASN A 369 -25.50 10.00 -53.53
C ASN A 369 -25.69 8.97 -52.41
N GLU A 370 -25.98 7.71 -52.72
CA GLU A 370 -26.02 6.65 -51.70
C GLU A 370 -24.69 6.49 -50.97
N ASN A 371 -23.57 6.51 -51.70
CA ASN A 371 -22.25 6.35 -51.11
C ASN A 371 -21.82 7.57 -50.29
N LEU A 372 -22.23 8.78 -50.69
CA LEU A 372 -22.12 9.98 -49.86
C LEU A 372 -22.93 9.84 -48.58
N GLN A 373 -24.21 9.45 -48.64
CA GLN A 373 -25.05 9.26 -47.45
C GLN A 373 -24.48 8.19 -46.50
N LYS A 374 -24.01 7.06 -47.03
CA LYS A 374 -23.34 6.00 -46.25
C LYS A 374 -22.05 6.49 -45.58
N SER A 375 -21.35 7.46 -46.19
CA SER A 375 -20.15 8.09 -45.60
C SER A 375 -20.52 9.14 -44.54
N LEU A 376 -21.58 9.91 -44.78
CA LEU A 376 -22.10 10.92 -43.86
C LEU A 376 -22.58 10.29 -42.55
N ASN A 377 -23.39 9.22 -42.64
CA ASN A 377 -23.85 8.44 -41.49
C ASN A 377 -22.69 7.83 -40.67
N ARG A 378 -21.55 7.49 -41.31
CA ARG A 378 -20.34 7.01 -40.60
C ARG A 378 -19.64 8.14 -39.85
N LEU A 379 -19.47 9.30 -40.49
CA LEU A 379 -18.90 10.49 -39.85
C LEU A 379 -19.76 10.95 -38.65
N GLU A 380 -21.08 10.85 -38.75
CA GLU A 380 -21.96 11.11 -37.59
C GLU A 380 -21.74 10.11 -36.45
N GLN A 381 -21.54 8.81 -36.75
CA GLN A 381 -21.20 7.80 -35.73
C GLN A 381 -19.83 8.04 -35.10
N GLU A 382 -18.81 8.35 -35.91
CA GLU A 382 -17.45 8.68 -35.46
C GLU A 382 -17.46 9.93 -34.54
N VAL A 383 -18.18 11.00 -34.92
CA VAL A 383 -18.34 12.22 -34.10
C VAL A 383 -19.13 11.97 -32.81
N GLN A 384 -20.09 11.05 -32.78
CA GLN A 384 -20.78 10.68 -31.54
C GLN A 384 -19.92 9.78 -30.65
N GLN A 385 -18.99 9.00 -31.22
CA GLN A 385 -18.03 8.20 -30.48
C GLN A 385 -16.92 9.08 -29.87
N GLU A 386 -16.33 10.02 -30.62
CA GLU A 386 -15.34 10.98 -30.09
C GLU A 386 -15.91 11.81 -28.92
N LYS A 387 -17.22 12.12 -28.95
CA LYS A 387 -17.90 12.80 -27.83
C LYS A 387 -18.00 11.96 -26.56
N LYS A 388 -18.15 10.63 -26.68
CA LYS A 388 -18.14 9.74 -25.51
C LYS A 388 -16.75 9.62 -24.93
N GLU A 389 -15.76 9.35 -25.78
CA GLU A 389 -14.35 9.24 -25.38
C GLU A 389 -13.86 10.53 -24.72
N ARG A 390 -14.30 11.70 -25.20
CA ARG A 390 -14.08 12.99 -24.52
C ARG A 390 -14.76 13.12 -23.16
N ALA A 391 -15.96 12.56 -22.97
CA ALA A 391 -16.67 12.60 -21.70
C ALA A 391 -16.01 11.65 -20.67
N GLU A 392 -15.66 10.45 -21.10
CA GLU A 392 -14.92 9.45 -20.30
C GLU A 392 -13.58 10.02 -19.80
N VAL A 393 -12.80 10.67 -20.69
CA VAL A 393 -11.54 11.36 -20.32
C VAL A 393 -11.76 12.54 -19.36
N GLU A 394 -12.88 13.26 -19.45
CA GLU A 394 -13.18 14.36 -18.52
C GLU A 394 -13.66 13.85 -17.14
N GLU A 395 -14.36 12.70 -17.09
CA GLU A 395 -14.68 11.99 -15.83
C GLU A 395 -13.41 11.44 -15.16
N GLU A 396 -12.50 10.80 -15.90
CA GLU A 396 -11.19 10.37 -15.37
C GLU A 396 -10.41 11.57 -14.82
N ARG A 397 -10.39 12.68 -15.56
CA ARG A 397 -9.73 13.92 -15.14
C ARG A 397 -10.34 14.49 -13.85
N HIS A 398 -11.66 14.45 -13.69
CA HIS A 398 -12.32 14.84 -12.45
C HIS A 398 -11.93 13.93 -11.28
N LEU A 399 -11.95 12.61 -11.48
CA LEU A 399 -11.61 11.61 -10.47
C LEU A 399 -10.14 11.73 -10.01
N LEU A 400 -9.23 12.08 -10.94
CA LEU A 400 -7.83 12.38 -10.63
C LEU A 400 -7.68 13.69 -9.83
N GLN A 401 -8.49 14.72 -10.12
CA GLN A 401 -8.50 15.97 -9.36
C GLN A 401 -9.04 15.77 -7.93
N GLU A 402 -10.05 14.93 -7.74
CA GLU A 402 -10.56 14.53 -6.42
C GLU A 402 -9.51 13.75 -5.62
N LYS A 403 -8.89 12.72 -6.22
CA LYS A 403 -7.78 11.96 -5.60
C LYS A 403 -6.60 12.87 -5.21
N SER A 404 -6.21 13.80 -6.09
CA SER A 404 -5.15 14.78 -5.78
C SER A 404 -5.52 15.72 -4.64
N SER A 405 -6.82 16.03 -4.46
CA SER A 405 -7.29 16.88 -3.37
C SER A 405 -7.32 16.13 -2.03
N ALA A 406 -7.74 14.86 -2.03
CA ALA A 406 -7.69 13.98 -0.86
C ALA A 406 -6.23 13.77 -0.37
N LEU A 407 -5.30 13.46 -1.29
CA LEU A 407 -3.88 13.31 -0.95
C LEU A 407 -3.26 14.58 -0.36
N GLN A 408 -3.67 15.77 -0.80
CA GLN A 408 -3.24 17.03 -0.17
C GLN A 408 -3.83 17.23 1.23
N GLN A 409 -5.03 16.72 1.51
CA GLN A 409 -5.62 16.77 2.85
C GLN A 409 -4.92 15.79 3.79
N ASP A 410 -4.62 14.57 3.34
CA ASP A 410 -3.94 13.55 4.15
C ASP A 410 -2.47 13.91 4.41
N LEU A 411 -1.78 14.55 3.46
CA LEU A 411 -0.44 15.11 3.68
C LEU A 411 -0.45 16.15 4.83
N ARG A 412 -1.45 17.05 4.89
CA ARG A 412 -1.56 18.03 5.98
C ARG A 412 -1.78 17.37 7.34
N LYS A 413 -2.61 16.32 7.42
CA LYS A 413 -2.77 15.54 8.66
C LYS A 413 -1.44 14.95 9.13
N ALA A 414 -0.67 14.37 8.20
CA ALA A 414 0.65 13.81 8.52
C ALA A 414 1.66 14.90 8.95
N GLU A 415 1.58 16.12 8.40
CA GLU A 415 2.37 17.28 8.84
C GLU A 415 1.95 17.77 10.24
N GLU A 416 0.65 17.82 10.54
CA GLU A 416 0.08 18.16 11.84
C GLU A 416 0.45 17.12 12.92
N GLU A 417 0.31 15.82 12.63
CA GLU A 417 0.72 14.73 13.52
C GLU A 417 2.23 14.75 13.78
N ARG A 418 3.05 14.98 12.75
CA ARG A 418 4.50 15.13 12.88
C ARG A 418 4.87 16.32 13.78
N HIS A 419 4.17 17.45 13.67
CA HIS A 419 4.39 18.61 14.55
C HIS A 419 4.07 18.26 16.01
N LEU A 420 2.93 17.58 16.25
CA LEU A 420 2.50 17.16 17.58
C LEU A 420 3.49 16.15 18.22
N VAL A 421 4.09 15.26 17.42
CA VAL A 421 5.15 14.34 17.88
C VAL A 421 6.43 15.11 18.22
N GLN A 422 6.81 16.11 17.41
CA GLN A 422 7.99 16.94 17.67
C GLN A 422 7.85 17.81 18.93
N GLU A 423 6.66 18.36 19.19
CA GLU A 423 6.33 19.07 20.44
C GLU A 423 6.41 18.14 21.65
N LYS A 424 5.82 16.94 21.58
CA LYS A 424 5.90 15.93 22.64
C LYS A 424 7.34 15.48 22.92
N SER A 425 8.15 15.28 21.89
CA SER A 425 9.58 14.96 22.05
C SER A 425 10.32 16.09 22.78
N SER A 426 10.04 17.34 22.39
CA SER A 426 10.66 18.52 23.01
C SER A 426 10.26 18.69 24.48
N ALA A 427 9.02 18.37 24.83
CA ALA A 427 8.54 18.37 26.23
C ALA A 427 9.20 17.26 27.06
N LEU A 428 9.32 16.04 26.51
CA LEU A 428 10.00 14.92 27.18
C LEU A 428 11.49 15.20 27.39
N GLU A 429 12.18 15.87 26.45
CA GLU A 429 13.55 16.35 26.66
C GLU A 429 13.65 17.38 27.80
N GLN A 430 12.64 18.23 27.98
CA GLN A 430 12.62 19.21 29.07
C GLN A 430 12.36 18.54 30.42
N ASP A 431 11.47 17.55 30.48
CA ASP A 431 11.18 16.79 31.71
C ASP A 431 12.34 15.87 32.11
N LEU A 432 13.06 15.28 31.13
CA LEU A 432 14.29 14.53 31.39
C LEU A 432 15.34 15.40 32.10
N ARG A 433 15.57 16.63 31.63
CA ARG A 433 16.54 17.55 32.26
C ARG A 433 16.15 17.94 33.68
N LYS A 434 14.85 18.06 34.00
CA LYS A 434 14.39 18.27 35.38
C LYS A 434 14.73 17.07 36.27
N ALA A 435 14.51 15.85 35.77
CA ALA A 435 14.88 14.63 36.49
C ALA A 435 16.40 14.51 36.70
N GLU A 436 17.22 14.91 35.72
CA GLU A 436 18.68 15.00 35.85
C GLU A 436 19.11 16.03 36.93
N GLU A 437 18.48 17.21 36.94
CA GLU A 437 18.69 18.24 37.97
C GLU A 437 18.26 17.75 39.38
N GLU A 438 17.14 17.05 39.51
CA GLU A 438 16.68 16.43 40.76
C GLU A 438 17.62 15.32 41.23
N CYS A 439 18.11 14.45 40.34
CA CYS A 439 19.12 13.45 40.65
C CYS A 439 20.41 14.10 41.19
N HIS A 440 20.94 15.12 40.53
CA HIS A 440 22.14 15.82 41.00
C HIS A 440 21.95 16.57 42.34
N LEU A 441 20.73 17.02 42.65
CA LEU A 441 20.38 17.55 43.97
C LEU A 441 20.39 16.45 45.04
N LEU A 442 19.82 15.27 44.74
CA LEU A 442 19.80 14.12 45.65
C LEU A 442 21.20 13.56 45.91
N GLU A 443 22.04 13.42 44.88
CA GLU A 443 23.46 13.04 45.01
C GLU A 443 24.20 14.00 45.95
N ARG A 444 24.02 15.31 45.76
CA ARG A 444 24.64 16.34 46.61
C ARG A 444 24.11 16.29 48.05
N MET A 445 22.82 16.04 48.25
CA MET A 445 22.25 15.86 49.59
C MET A 445 22.81 14.62 50.30
N ASN A 446 23.00 13.50 49.57
CA ASN A 446 23.58 12.28 50.14
C ASN A 446 25.04 12.49 50.55
N GLY A 447 25.87 13.11 49.69
CA GLY A 447 27.27 13.42 50.06
C GLY A 447 27.39 14.36 51.27
N LEU A 448 26.46 15.31 51.46
CA LEU A 448 26.40 16.16 52.65
C LEU A 448 25.98 15.39 53.91
N LEU A 449 25.10 14.38 53.78
CA LEU A 449 24.72 13.47 54.87
C LEU A 449 25.89 12.56 55.29
N GLU A 450 26.63 12.01 54.33
CA GLU A 450 27.85 11.22 54.57
C GLU A 450 28.93 12.06 55.28
N GLU A 451 29.16 13.31 54.84
CA GLU A 451 30.04 14.23 55.54
C GLU A 451 29.62 14.48 57.00
N GLU A 452 28.33 14.67 57.27
CA GLU A 452 27.81 14.87 58.63
C GLU A 452 27.90 13.61 59.50
N LEU A 453 27.72 12.41 58.92
CA LEU A 453 27.97 11.14 59.60
C LEU A 453 29.45 11.04 60.00
N VAL A 454 30.38 11.23 59.06
CA VAL A 454 31.83 11.18 59.33
C VAL A 454 32.25 12.26 60.34
N LYS A 455 31.64 13.45 60.32
CA LYS A 455 31.88 14.49 61.35
C LYS A 455 31.38 14.07 62.73
N LYS A 456 30.22 13.42 62.83
CA LYS A 456 29.65 12.89 64.10
C LYS A 456 30.49 11.75 64.65
N GLU A 457 30.90 10.78 63.83
CA GLU A 457 31.80 9.69 64.21
C GLU A 457 33.14 10.23 64.73
N ARG A 458 33.79 11.12 63.97
CA ARG A 458 35.04 11.80 64.41
C ARG A 458 34.86 12.64 65.67
N LYS A 459 33.63 12.99 66.07
CA LYS A 459 33.32 13.67 67.35
C LYS A 459 33.06 12.67 68.48
N TRP A 460 32.53 11.49 68.17
CA TRP A 460 32.38 10.36 69.08
C TRP A 460 33.74 9.74 69.45
N TYR A 461 34.58 9.41 68.47
CA TYR A 461 35.95 8.90 68.71
C TYR A 461 36.80 9.88 69.53
N ARG A 462 36.68 11.20 69.30
CA ARG A 462 37.36 12.23 70.10
C ARG A 462 36.79 12.40 71.52
N LYS A 463 35.59 11.90 71.83
CA LYS A 463 35.14 11.76 73.22
C LYS A 463 35.71 10.52 73.87
N LEU A 464 35.68 9.38 73.18
CA LEU A 464 36.24 8.11 73.67
C LEU A 464 37.74 8.18 73.98
N LEU A 465 38.51 9.00 73.26
CA LEU A 465 39.94 9.22 73.50
C LEU A 465 40.26 10.25 74.62
N CYS A 466 39.24 10.81 75.28
CA CYS A 466 39.37 11.78 76.36
C CYS A 466 38.72 11.31 77.68
N CYS A 467 38.46 10.00 77.80
CA CYS A 467 37.96 9.32 79.00
C CYS A 467 38.88 8.16 79.36
#